data_AF-A0A1C5FYN8-F1
#
_entry.id   AF-A0A1C5FYN8-F1
#
_cell.length_a   1.000
_cell.length_b   1.000
_cell.length_c   1.000
_cell.angle_alpha   90.00
_cell.angle_beta   90.00
_cell.angle_gamma   90.00
#
_symmetry.space_group_name_H-M   'P 1'
#
loop_
_entity.id
_entity.type
_entity.pdbx_description
1 polymer ?
#
loop_
_entity_poly.entity_id
_entity_poly.type
_entity_poly.pdbx_seq_one_letter_code
_entity_poly.pdbx_strand_id
1 'polypeptide(L)' 'RRAASRGASRAVGLDLLAALVHDRECRAMEVLRRAGVAVEPLVTALAGETCQQSSG' A
#
# COMPACT_ATOMS: atom_id res chain seq x y z
N ARG A 1 -7.36 6.03 4.07
CA ARG A 1 -8.31 5.37 5.02
C ARG A 1 -8.70 4.01 4.40
N ARG A 2 -7.84 2.97 4.53
CA ARG A 2 -7.91 1.71 3.75
C ARG A 2 -8.49 0.52 4.55
N ALA A 3 -8.25 0.46 5.87
CA ALA A 3 -8.81 -0.57 6.75
C ALA A 3 -10.35 -0.63 6.72
N ALA A 4 -11.01 0.54 6.74
CA ALA A 4 -12.48 0.62 6.67
C ALA A 4 -13.06 0.06 5.36
N SER A 5 -12.32 0.18 4.25
CA SER A 5 -12.75 -0.36 2.95
C SER A 5 -12.66 -1.89 2.87
N ARG A 6 -11.92 -2.54 3.79
CA ARG A 6 -11.78 -4.00 3.90
C ARG A 6 -12.67 -4.63 4.99
N GLY A 7 -13.51 -3.84 5.67
CA GLY A 7 -14.30 -4.30 6.83
C GLY A 7 -13.45 -4.65 8.05
N ALA A 8 -12.14 -4.41 8.00
CA ALA A 8 -11.21 -4.72 9.08
C ALA A 8 -11.16 -3.56 10.09
N SER A 9 -11.33 -3.88 11.37
CA SER A 9 -11.24 -2.92 12.47
C SER A 9 -9.81 -2.38 12.67
N ARG A 10 -8.79 -3.02 12.09
CA ARG A 10 -7.38 -2.63 12.16
C ARG A 10 -6.72 -2.62 10.79
N ALA A 11 -5.91 -1.59 10.56
CA ALA A 11 -4.97 -1.56 9.45
C ALA A 11 -3.81 -2.54 9.74
N VAL A 12 -3.46 -3.38 8.77
CA VAL A 12 -2.21 -4.14 8.79
C VAL A 12 -1.09 -3.34 8.14
N GLY A 13 0.17 -3.78 8.29
CA GLY A 13 1.33 -3.05 7.74
C GLY A 13 1.22 -2.74 6.25
N LEU A 14 0.57 -3.61 5.47
CA LEU A 14 0.31 -3.38 4.05
C LEU A 14 -0.70 -2.25 3.80
N ASP A 15 -1.74 -2.12 4.62
CA ASP A 15 -2.72 -1.04 4.49
C ASP A 15 -2.06 0.33 4.73
N LEU A 16 -1.12 0.38 5.67
CA LEU A 16 -0.32 1.56 5.95
C LEU A 16 0.63 1.86 4.80
N LEU A 17 1.41 0.87 4.34
CA LEU A 17 2.34 1.04 3.22
C LEU A 17 1.61 1.56 1.99
N ALA A 18 0.44 1.03 1.71
CA ALA A 18 -0.31 1.39 0.54
C ALA A 18 -1.04 2.75 0.69
N ALA A 19 -1.28 3.23 1.91
CA ALA A 19 -1.66 4.62 2.16
C ALA A 19 -0.48 5.57 1.91
N LEU A 20 0.74 5.20 2.33
CA LEU A 20 1.96 5.99 2.08
C LEU A 20 2.29 6.07 0.58
N VAL A 21 2.04 5.01 -0.18
CA VAL A 21 2.20 4.99 -1.65
C VAL A 21 1.20 5.92 -2.36
N HIS A 22 -0.01 6.09 -1.81
CA HIS A 22 -1.06 6.91 -2.42
C HIS A 22 -0.97 8.39 -2.05
N ASP A 23 -0.24 8.72 -0.97
CA ASP A 23 -0.02 10.09 -0.55
C ASP A 23 1.16 10.70 -1.32
N ARG A 24 0.85 11.64 -2.22
CA ARG A 24 1.84 12.25 -3.13
C ARG A 24 2.83 13.19 -2.44
N GLU A 25 2.50 13.66 -1.24
CA GLU A 25 3.38 14.47 -0.40
C GLU A 25 4.33 13.60 0.44
N CYS A 26 4.07 12.29 0.52
CA CYS A 26 4.85 11.37 1.33
C CYS A 26 6.17 10.98 0.65
N ARG A 27 7.29 11.32 1.30
CA ARG A 27 8.65 10.96 0.87
C ARG A 27 8.96 9.46 0.92
N ALA A 28 8.02 8.62 1.36
CA ALA A 28 8.22 7.18 1.50
C ALA A 28 8.65 6.52 0.17
N MET A 29 8.07 6.95 -0.95
CA MET A 29 8.41 6.44 -2.28
C MET A 29 9.85 6.77 -2.68
N GLU A 30 10.34 7.95 -2.32
CA GLU A 30 11.73 8.34 -2.55
C GLU A 30 12.70 7.57 -1.67
N VAL A 31 12.33 7.29 -0.42
CA VAL A 31 13.14 6.46 0.50
C VAL A 31 13.23 5.03 -0.02
N LEU A 32 12.11 4.43 -0.44
CA LEU A 32 12.10 3.08 -1.02
C LEU A 32 12.96 3.00 -2.29
N ARG A 33 12.85 3.98 -3.18
CA ARG A 33 13.70 4.06 -4.38
C ARG A 33 15.18 4.19 -4.02
N ARG A 34 15.53 5.01 -3.02
CA ARG A 34 16.92 5.15 -2.53
C ARG A 34 17.44 3.87 -1.87
N ALA A 35 16.56 3.08 -1.27
CA ALA A 35 16.88 1.77 -0.73
C ALA A 35 17.01 0.67 -1.80
N GLY A 36 16.81 0.99 -3.09
CA GLY A 36 16.86 0.04 -4.20
C GLY A 36 15.59 -0.79 -4.38
N VAL A 37 14.50 -0.42 -3.73
CA VAL A 37 13.20 -1.09 -3.90
C VAL A 37 12.57 -0.64 -5.22
N ALA A 38 12.14 -1.59 -6.03
CA ALA A 38 11.41 -1.32 -7.26
C ALA A 38 9.99 -0.85 -6.93
N VAL A 39 9.77 0.46 -7.06
CA VAL A 39 8.54 1.13 -6.62
C VAL A 39 7.35 0.83 -7.54
N GLU A 40 7.55 0.81 -8.86
CA GLU A 40 6.49 0.55 -9.83
C GLU A 40 5.81 -0.82 -9.65
N PRO A 41 6.53 -1.95 -9.60
CA PRO A 41 5.89 -3.25 -9.37
C PRO A 41 5.26 -3.34 -7.98
N LEU A 42 5.78 -2.62 -6.98
CA LEU A 42 5.21 -2.55 -5.64
C LEU A 42 3.86 -1.81 -5.63
N VAL A 43 3.73 -0.72 -6.39
CA VAL A 43 2.44 -0.01 -6.57
C VAL A 43 1.42 -0.91 -7.27
N THR A 44 1.83 -1.59 -8.35
CA THR A 44 0.96 -2.52 -9.06
C THR A 44 0.49 -3.66 -8.16
N ALA A 45 1.38 -4.25 -7.35
CA ALA A 45 1.02 -5.29 -6.40
C ALA A 45 0.02 -4.78 -5.34
N LEU A 46 0.28 -3.60 -4.76
CA LEU A 46 -0.59 -2.97 -3.77
C LEU A 46 -1.96 -2.52 -4.33
N ALA A 47 -2.08 -2.38 -5.66
CA ALA A 47 -3.32 -2.13 -6.38
C ALA A 47 -4.02 -3.43 -6.84
N GLY A 48 -3.29 -4.53 -6.99
CA GLY A 48 -3.83 -5.86 -7.31
C GLY A 48 -4.34 -6.62 -6.08
N GLU A 49 -3.67 -6.48 -4.94
CA GLU A 49 -4.05 -7.14 -3.70
C GLU A 49 -5.39 -6.61 -3.13
N THR A 50 -5.78 -5.40 -3.54
CA THR A 50 -7.13 -4.86 -3.33
C THR A 50 -8.26 -5.71 -3.94
N CYS A 51 -7.97 -6.62 -4.89
CA CYS A 51 -8.96 -7.54 -5.46
C CYS A 51 -8.95 -8.93 -4.81
N GLN A 52 -7.81 -9.39 -4.27
CA GLN A 52 -7.66 -10.75 -3.72
C GLN A 52 -8.07 -10.88 -2.26
N GLN A 53 -8.11 -9.77 -1.51
CA GLN A 53 -8.46 -9.77 -0.08
C GLN A 53 -9.98 -9.69 0.18
N SER A 54 -10.82 -9.68 -0.87
CA SER A 54 -12.30 -9.76 -0.78
C SER A 54 -12.84 -11.19 -0.71
N SER A 55 -11.96 -12.20 -0.66
CA SER A 55 -12.32 -13.62 -0.48
C SER A 55 -11.66 -14.13 0.79
N GLY A 56 -12.34 -13.96 1.93
CA GLY A 56 -11.91 -14.42 3.25
C GLY A 56 -13.00 -14.19 4.27
#